data_AF-A0A542BJ69-F1
#
_entry.id   AF-A0A542BJ69-F1
#
_cell.length_a   1.000
_cell.length_b   1.000
_cell.length_c   1.000
_cell.angle_alpha   90.00
_cell.angle_beta   90.00
_cell.angle_gamma   90.00
#
_symmetry.space_group_name_H-M   'P 1'
#
loop_
_entity.id
_entity.type
_entity.pdbx_description
1 polymer ?
#
loop_
_entity_poly.entity_id
_entity_poly.type
_entity_poly.pdbx_seq_one_letter_code
_entity_poly.pdbx_strand_id
1 'polypeptide(L)'
;MSKRNIGIILGVLLASSSSVVVRAAIDEQHVTLYSPYHAGTVRDDAFELRQTGLVLIQPELKTFADEDSEEAQDYATAMDDWSYYASETTQHFEALPVQVVNTDKRYLIFTLGKDQRMIFDTRKPQPGAEEGVWGAFLYRQGQPPMGVDITDNDMAAAKTYLGLK
;
A
#
# COMPACT_ATOMS: atom_id res chain seq x y z
N MET A 1 9.24 1.00 -75.47
CA MET A 1 8.23 0.69 -74.44
C MET A 1 8.94 0.46 -73.10
N SER A 2 8.81 1.37 -72.15
CA SER A 2 8.81 1.06 -70.71
C SER A 2 8.23 2.28 -69.98
N LYS A 3 7.33 2.01 -69.02
CA LYS A 3 6.28 2.91 -68.54
C LYS A 3 6.80 3.90 -67.49
N ARG A 4 6.33 5.14 -67.57
CA ARG A 4 6.33 6.13 -66.49
C ARG A 4 5.19 5.80 -65.53
N ASN A 5 5.45 5.81 -64.22
CA ASN A 5 4.41 5.99 -63.20
C ASN A 5 4.80 7.15 -62.28
N ILE A 6 3.87 8.09 -62.19
CA ILE A 6 3.80 9.24 -61.28
C ILE A 6 3.07 8.77 -60.02
N GLY A 7 3.47 9.23 -58.83
CA GLY A 7 2.74 8.88 -57.60
C GLY A 7 3.25 9.50 -56.30
N ILE A 8 2.93 10.78 -56.10
CA ILE A 8 2.45 11.44 -54.87
C ILE A 8 3.32 11.40 -53.59
N ILE A 9 3.79 12.60 -53.22
CA ILE A 9 4.19 13.02 -51.87
C ILE A 9 2.92 13.26 -51.05
N LEU A 10 2.77 12.67 -49.84
CA LEU A 10 2.17 13.31 -48.65
C LEU A 10 2.22 12.37 -47.44
N GLY A 11 2.46 12.95 -46.25
CA GLY A 11 2.02 12.32 -44.99
C GLY A 11 3.07 12.27 -43.88
N VAL A 12 3.31 13.42 -43.24
CA VAL A 12 3.97 13.53 -41.92
C VAL A 12 3.20 12.73 -40.88
N LEU A 13 3.90 11.96 -40.05
CA LEU A 13 3.57 11.87 -38.62
C LEU A 13 4.81 11.44 -37.83
N LEU A 14 5.47 12.46 -37.26
CA LEU A 14 6.25 12.32 -36.05
C LEU A 14 5.35 11.71 -34.98
N ALA A 15 5.50 10.42 -34.71
CA ALA A 15 5.19 9.90 -33.39
C ALA A 15 6.48 10.04 -32.57
N SER A 16 6.76 11.27 -32.16
CA SER A 16 7.48 11.48 -30.91
C SER A 16 6.72 10.70 -29.86
N SER A 17 7.23 9.54 -29.46
CA SER A 17 6.82 8.91 -28.22
C SER A 17 7.34 9.81 -27.11
N SER A 18 6.67 10.94 -26.92
CA SER A 18 6.64 11.61 -25.65
C SER A 18 6.09 10.55 -24.71
N SER A 19 6.98 9.81 -24.07
CA SER A 19 6.70 9.25 -22.76
C SER A 19 6.34 10.46 -21.91
N VAL A 20 5.06 10.83 -21.95
CA VAL A 20 4.41 11.61 -20.93
C VAL A 20 4.49 10.69 -19.73
N VAL A 21 5.63 10.77 -19.05
CA VAL A 21 5.73 10.38 -17.67
C VAL A 21 4.71 11.28 -16.99
N VAL A 22 3.51 10.76 -16.80
CA VAL A 22 2.60 11.31 -15.81
C VAL A 22 3.31 11.02 -14.50
N ARG A 23 4.25 11.92 -14.16
CA ARG A 23 4.62 12.23 -12.79
C ARG A 23 3.35 12.79 -12.17
N ALA A 24 2.38 11.92 -11.89
CA ALA A 24 1.57 12.11 -10.70
C ALA A 24 2.61 12.23 -9.60
N ALA A 25 2.63 13.39 -8.95
CA ALA A 25 3.54 13.73 -7.88
C ALA A 25 3.33 12.74 -6.73
N ILE A 26 3.95 11.57 -6.86
CA ILE A 26 4.32 10.74 -5.74
C ILE A 26 5.52 11.50 -5.20
N ASP A 27 5.27 12.24 -4.12
CA ASP A 27 6.31 12.87 -3.34
C ASP A 27 7.42 11.83 -3.12
N GLU A 28 8.61 12.12 -3.65
CA GLU A 28 9.76 11.20 -3.72
C GLU A 28 10.35 10.92 -2.31
N GLN A 29 9.61 11.23 -1.23
CA GLN A 29 10.04 11.23 0.17
C GLN A 29 9.56 10.02 1.01
N HIS A 30 8.78 9.10 0.46
CA HIS A 30 8.13 8.02 1.24
C HIS A 30 8.85 6.67 1.24
N VAL A 31 10.16 6.63 0.99
CA VAL A 31 10.92 5.37 0.92
C VAL A 31 11.93 5.30 2.06
N THR A 32 11.63 4.48 3.08
CA THR A 32 12.52 4.34 4.24
C THR A 32 13.80 3.55 3.91
N LEU A 33 13.85 2.76 2.82
CA LEU A 33 15.06 2.15 2.26
C LEU A 33 14.79 1.54 0.86
N TYR A 34 15.50 2.00 -0.17
CA TYR A 34 15.79 1.19 -1.36
C TYR A 34 16.99 0.29 -1.05
N SER A 35 16.81 -0.74 -0.21
CA SER A 35 17.94 -1.58 0.21
C SER A 35 18.10 -2.82 -0.67
N PRO A 36 19.31 -3.12 -1.18
CA PRO A 36 19.64 -4.49 -1.57
C PRO A 36 19.67 -5.35 -0.30
N TYR A 37 18.62 -6.14 -0.13
CA TYR A 37 18.33 -6.99 1.02
C TYR A 37 19.52 -7.90 1.42
N HIS A 38 19.98 -7.82 2.67
CA HIS A 38 20.78 -8.87 3.29
C HIS A 38 19.85 -9.82 4.07
N ALA A 39 19.73 -11.05 3.58
CA ALA A 39 18.65 -11.99 3.90
C ALA A 39 18.63 -12.62 5.31
N GLY A 40 19.44 -12.12 6.25
CA GLY A 40 19.69 -12.78 7.53
C GLY A 40 18.84 -12.32 8.72
N THR A 41 18.41 -11.06 8.77
CA THR A 41 17.88 -10.45 10.01
C THR A 41 16.40 -10.07 9.97
N VAL A 42 15.76 -10.11 8.79
CA VAL A 42 14.38 -9.62 8.61
C VAL A 42 13.36 -10.74 8.42
N ARG A 43 13.76 -12.00 8.12
CA ARG A 43 12.82 -13.02 7.62
C ARG A 43 11.73 -13.44 8.62
N ASP A 44 12.02 -13.49 9.91
CA ASP A 44 11.08 -14.09 10.88
C ASP A 44 10.00 -13.09 11.37
N ASP A 45 10.30 -11.80 11.26
CA ASP A 45 9.44 -10.69 11.68
C ASP A 45 8.96 -9.85 10.47
N ALA A 46 8.90 -10.46 9.29
CA ALA A 46 8.43 -9.82 8.07
C ALA A 46 7.25 -10.56 7.44
N PHE A 47 6.32 -9.78 6.91
CA PHE A 47 5.23 -10.24 6.07
C PHE A 47 5.41 -9.68 4.65
N GLU A 48 5.48 -10.56 3.65
CA GLU A 48 5.68 -10.18 2.25
C GLU A 48 4.37 -10.26 1.45
N LEU A 49 3.91 -9.12 0.94
CA LEU A 49 2.80 -9.06 0.01
C LEU A 49 3.29 -9.16 -1.43
N ARG A 50 2.83 -10.20 -2.13
CA ARG A 50 3.16 -10.48 -3.53
C ARG A 50 2.03 -10.23 -4.52
N GLN A 51 0.80 -10.14 -4.02
CA GLN A 51 -0.41 -9.96 -4.80
C GLN A 51 -1.20 -8.78 -4.25
N THR A 52 -2.15 -8.27 -5.05
CA THR A 52 -3.04 -7.19 -4.63
C THR A 52 -3.83 -7.60 -3.40
N GLY A 53 -3.79 -6.79 -2.34
CA GLY A 53 -4.40 -7.10 -1.06
C GLY A 53 -4.35 -5.92 -0.10
N LEU A 54 -5.24 -5.94 0.88
CA LEU A 54 -5.18 -5.07 2.04
C LEU A 54 -4.46 -5.84 3.16
N VAL A 55 -3.45 -5.23 3.76
CA VAL A 55 -2.85 -5.74 4.99
C VAL A 55 -3.28 -4.87 6.16
N LEU A 56 -3.95 -5.47 7.14
CA LEU A 56 -4.30 -4.89 8.42
C LEU A 56 -3.20 -5.22 9.43
N ILE A 57 -2.70 -4.20 10.12
CA ILE A 57 -1.65 -4.36 11.13
C ILE A 57 -2.34 -4.53 12.48
N GLN A 58 -2.16 -5.71 13.08
CA GLN A 58 -2.67 -5.98 14.42
C GLN A 58 -1.89 -5.16 15.45
N PRO A 59 -2.58 -4.46 16.36
CA PRO A 59 -1.93 -3.81 17.48
C PRO A 59 -1.20 -4.82 18.36
N GLU A 60 -0.12 -4.39 19.00
CA GLU A 60 0.60 -5.23 19.95
C GLU A 60 -0.29 -5.53 21.16
N LEU A 61 -0.41 -6.81 21.52
CA LEU A 61 -1.09 -7.23 22.73
C LEU A 61 -0.30 -6.77 23.96
N LYS A 62 -0.98 -6.08 24.87
CA LYS A 62 -0.43 -5.62 26.15
C LYS A 62 -1.09 -6.34 27.32
N THR A 63 -0.33 -6.53 28.38
CA THR A 63 -0.82 -7.02 29.69
C THR A 63 -0.48 -5.98 30.73
N PHE A 64 -1.39 -5.71 31.67
CA PHE A 64 -1.18 -4.70 32.70
C PHE A 64 -0.96 -5.37 34.05
N ALA A 65 -0.19 -4.70 34.92
CA ALA A 65 -0.01 -5.19 36.29
C ALA A 65 -1.32 -5.09 37.10
N ASP A 66 -2.14 -4.09 36.76
CA ASP A 66 -3.49 -3.88 37.27
C ASP A 66 -4.43 -3.68 36.07
N GLU A 67 -5.26 -4.70 35.80
CA GLU A 67 -6.21 -4.70 34.69
C GLU A 67 -7.40 -3.75 34.93
N ASP A 68 -7.58 -3.25 36.15
CA ASP A 68 -8.60 -2.24 36.49
C ASP A 68 -8.07 -0.80 36.43
N SER A 69 -6.78 -0.62 36.11
CA SER A 69 -6.17 0.71 36.00
C SER A 69 -6.73 1.53 34.82
N GLU A 70 -6.64 2.86 34.92
CA GLU A 70 -7.04 3.78 33.84
C GLU A 70 -6.31 3.46 32.52
N GLU A 71 -5.02 3.14 32.58
CA GLU A 71 -4.22 2.76 31.40
C GLU A 71 -4.73 1.46 30.73
N ALA A 72 -5.12 0.46 31.54
CA ALA A 72 -5.68 -0.78 31.03
C ALA A 72 -7.04 -0.56 30.36
N GLN A 73 -7.89 0.28 30.95
CA GLN A 73 -9.20 0.64 30.41
C GLN A 73 -9.10 1.44 29.11
N ASP A 74 -8.19 2.41 29.04
CA ASP A 74 -7.92 3.19 27.83
C ASP A 74 -7.43 2.29 26.69
N TYR A 75 -6.49 1.39 26.98
CA TYR A 75 -5.99 0.45 25.99
C TYR A 75 -7.09 -0.52 25.52
N ALA A 76 -7.89 -1.06 26.44
CA ALA A 76 -9.00 -1.94 26.09
C ALA A 76 -10.02 -1.25 25.16
N THR A 77 -10.38 0.00 25.46
CA THR A 77 -11.26 0.81 24.61
C THR A 77 -10.66 1.00 23.21
N ALA A 78 -9.37 1.32 23.13
CA ALA A 78 -8.68 1.47 21.85
C ALA A 78 -8.65 0.15 21.04
N MET A 79 -8.56 -1.01 21.70
CA MET A 79 -8.60 -2.32 21.03
C MET A 79 -10.00 -2.68 20.54
N ASP A 80 -11.05 -2.30 21.29
CA ASP A 80 -12.43 -2.47 20.87
C ASP A 80 -12.74 -1.61 19.64
N ASP A 81 -12.34 -0.33 19.67
CA ASP A 81 -12.47 0.58 18.52
C ASP A 81 -11.71 0.04 17.31
N TRP A 82 -10.45 -0.35 17.49
CA TRP A 82 -9.67 -0.95 16.41
C TRP A 82 -10.35 -2.18 15.81
N SER A 83 -10.88 -3.08 16.66
CA SER A 83 -11.55 -4.31 16.23
C SER A 83 -12.82 -4.01 15.42
N TYR A 84 -13.59 -3.01 15.85
CA TYR A 84 -14.77 -2.54 15.12
C TYR A 84 -14.40 -2.01 13.73
N TYR A 85 -13.46 -1.07 13.66
CA TYR A 85 -13.03 -0.44 12.40
C TYR A 85 -12.33 -1.43 11.46
N ALA A 86 -11.53 -2.35 11.98
CA ALA A 86 -10.90 -3.42 11.21
C ALA A 86 -11.94 -4.37 10.59
N SER A 87 -13.01 -4.68 11.32
CA SER A 87 -14.12 -5.50 10.83
C SER A 87 -14.88 -4.79 9.69
N GLU A 88 -15.27 -3.53 9.87
CA GLU A 88 -15.97 -2.75 8.83
C GLU A 88 -15.10 -2.61 7.57
N THR A 89 -13.82 -2.27 7.75
CA THR A 89 -12.85 -2.18 6.65
C THR A 89 -12.73 -3.53 5.92
N THR A 90 -12.65 -4.64 6.66
CA THR A 90 -12.57 -5.98 6.07
C THR A 90 -13.78 -6.26 5.19
N GLN A 91 -15.00 -6.00 5.68
CA GLN A 91 -16.22 -6.21 4.92
C GLN A 91 -16.26 -5.35 3.64
N HIS A 92 -15.86 -4.09 3.72
CA HIS A 92 -15.79 -3.20 2.56
C HIS A 92 -14.80 -3.71 1.51
N PHE A 93 -13.61 -4.15 1.93
CA PHE A 93 -12.58 -4.61 1.00
C PHE A 93 -12.81 -6.02 0.48
N GLU A 94 -13.49 -6.91 1.19
CA GLU A 94 -13.90 -8.23 0.69
C GLU A 94 -15.06 -8.14 -0.32
N ALA A 95 -15.89 -7.09 -0.23
CA ALA A 95 -16.89 -6.78 -1.26
C ALA A 95 -16.24 -6.27 -2.56
N LEU A 96 -15.04 -5.70 -2.46
CA LEU A 96 -14.13 -5.53 -3.58
C LEU A 96 -13.37 -6.86 -3.73
N PRO A 97 -12.97 -7.34 -4.91
CA PRO A 97 -12.26 -8.61 -5.02
C PRO A 97 -10.79 -8.51 -4.53
N VAL A 98 -10.58 -8.02 -3.31
CA VAL A 98 -9.32 -7.74 -2.65
C VAL A 98 -9.20 -8.67 -1.45
N GLN A 99 -8.09 -9.39 -1.36
CA GLN A 99 -7.79 -10.19 -0.18
C GLN A 99 -7.43 -9.29 0.99
N VAL A 100 -8.07 -9.50 2.13
CA VAL A 100 -7.69 -8.86 3.41
C VAL A 100 -6.84 -9.84 4.21
N VAL A 101 -5.70 -9.37 4.71
CA VAL A 101 -4.78 -10.16 5.54
C VAL A 101 -4.47 -9.41 6.82
N ASN A 102 -4.59 -10.09 7.95
CA ASN A 102 -4.14 -9.57 9.24
C ASN A 102 -2.72 -10.04 9.54
N THR A 103 -1.88 -9.16 10.09
CA THR A 103 -0.50 -9.51 10.49
C THR A 103 -0.08 -8.74 11.74
N ASP A 104 0.67 -9.40 12.62
CA ASP A 104 1.37 -8.83 13.78
C ASP A 104 2.85 -8.52 13.49
N LYS A 105 3.31 -8.83 12.27
CA LYS A 105 4.70 -8.66 11.85
C LYS A 105 5.11 -7.19 11.84
N ARG A 106 6.32 -6.93 12.35
CA ARG A 106 6.91 -5.59 12.37
C ARG A 106 7.24 -5.06 10.99
N TYR A 107 7.72 -5.92 10.09
CA TYR A 107 8.15 -5.50 8.77
C TYR A 107 7.13 -5.91 7.71
N LEU A 108 6.67 -4.95 6.90
CA LEU A 108 5.86 -5.23 5.70
C LEU A 108 6.72 -5.07 4.46
N ILE A 109 6.69 -6.05 3.56
CA ILE A 109 7.47 -6.05 2.33
C ILE A 109 6.53 -6.07 1.12
N PHE A 110 6.62 -5.07 0.26
CA PHE A 110 5.82 -4.94 -0.96
C PHE A 110 6.70 -5.06 -2.21
N THR A 111 6.34 -5.92 -3.16
CA THR A 111 7.18 -6.20 -4.35
C THR A 111 6.76 -5.37 -5.58
N LEU A 112 7.42 -4.25 -5.83
CA LEU A 112 7.05 -3.32 -6.92
C LEU A 112 7.42 -3.79 -8.33
N GLY A 113 8.23 -4.83 -8.47
CA GLY A 113 8.71 -5.30 -9.78
C GLY A 113 9.88 -6.26 -9.66
N LYS A 114 10.59 -6.53 -10.76
CA LYS A 114 11.80 -7.36 -10.74
C LYS A 114 12.83 -6.72 -9.82
N ASP A 115 13.07 -7.38 -8.69
CA ASP A 115 14.06 -7.05 -7.66
C ASP A 115 13.85 -5.71 -6.92
N GLN A 116 12.71 -5.04 -7.12
CA GLN A 116 12.36 -3.83 -6.39
C GLN A 116 11.36 -4.16 -5.27
N ARG A 117 11.70 -3.79 -4.04
CA ARG A 117 10.86 -3.97 -2.87
C ARG A 117 10.82 -2.70 -2.03
N MET A 118 9.67 -2.42 -1.43
CA MET A 118 9.53 -1.45 -0.35
C MET A 118 9.38 -2.20 0.96
N ILE A 119 10.07 -1.72 2.01
CA ILE A 119 10.01 -2.30 3.35
C ILE A 119 9.54 -1.22 4.31
N PHE A 120 8.46 -1.49 5.03
CA PHE A 120 7.89 -0.64 6.05
C PHE A 120 8.16 -1.24 7.43
N ASP A 121 8.64 -0.44 8.37
CA ASP A 121 8.71 -0.78 9.79
C ASP A 121 7.45 -0.22 10.46
N THR A 122 6.52 -1.08 10.87
CA THR A 122 5.21 -0.68 11.42
C THR A 122 5.34 0.08 12.74
N ARG A 123 6.49 0.00 13.41
CA ARG A 123 6.79 0.73 14.65
C ARG A 123 7.39 2.13 14.42
N LYS A 124 7.67 2.50 13.17
CA LYS A 124 8.23 3.81 12.85
C LYS A 124 7.18 4.68 12.17
N PRO A 125 7.03 5.95 12.59
CA PRO A 125 6.24 6.92 11.86
C PRO A 125 6.70 6.96 10.40
N GLN A 126 5.75 6.87 9.48
CA GLN A 126 6.05 7.04 8.08
C GLN A 126 6.15 8.55 7.79
N PRO A 127 7.16 9.02 7.03
CA PRO A 127 7.26 10.43 6.66
C PRO A 127 5.97 10.89 5.96
N GLY A 128 5.31 11.92 6.50
CA GLY A 128 4.07 12.46 5.95
C GLY A 128 2.79 11.71 6.32
N ALA A 129 2.87 10.62 7.09
CA ALA A 129 1.71 10.07 7.79
C ALA A 129 1.51 10.86 9.09
N GLU A 130 0.27 11.24 9.40
CA GLU A 130 -0.05 11.79 10.71
C GLU A 130 0.35 10.76 11.79
N GLU A 131 0.88 11.25 12.92
CA GLU A 131 1.11 10.40 14.09
C GLU A 131 -0.22 9.76 14.48
N GLY A 132 -0.35 8.45 14.29
CA GLY A 132 -1.61 7.75 14.56
C GLY A 132 -2.35 7.19 13.35
N VAL A 133 -1.75 7.14 12.14
CA VAL A 133 -2.28 6.29 11.06
C VAL A 133 -1.98 4.82 11.39
N TRP A 134 -2.75 4.29 12.33
CA TRP A 134 -2.80 2.87 12.64
C TRP A 134 -3.67 2.21 11.58
N GLY A 135 -3.10 1.22 10.91
CA GLY A 135 -3.83 -0.04 10.83
C GLY A 135 -4.06 -0.64 9.45
N ALA A 136 -3.70 0.00 8.34
CA ALA A 136 -3.86 -0.67 7.04
C ALA A 136 -2.97 -0.14 5.91
N PHE A 137 -2.51 -1.05 5.05
CA PHE A 137 -1.90 -0.72 3.76
C PHE A 137 -2.62 -1.48 2.64
N LEU A 138 -3.08 -0.74 1.63
CA LEU A 138 -3.59 -1.29 0.40
C LEU A 138 -2.47 -1.41 -0.62
N TYR A 139 -2.22 -2.62 -1.08
CA TYR A 139 -1.20 -2.89 -2.07
C TYR A 139 -1.83 -3.41 -3.35
N ARG A 140 -1.40 -2.85 -4.48
CA ARG A 140 -1.68 -3.36 -5.82
C ARG A 140 -0.37 -3.79 -6.46
N GLN A 141 -0.35 -5.00 -7.02
CA GLN A 141 0.88 -5.57 -7.56
C GLN A 141 1.56 -4.62 -8.56
N GLY A 142 2.84 -4.32 -8.30
CA GLY A 142 3.64 -3.43 -9.14
C GLY A 142 3.43 -1.93 -8.90
N GLN A 143 2.65 -1.54 -7.89
CA GLN A 143 2.41 -0.15 -7.50
C GLN A 143 2.89 0.07 -6.06
N PRO A 144 3.37 1.29 -5.71
CA PRO A 144 3.61 1.65 -4.31
C PRO A 144 2.34 1.42 -3.47
N PRO A 145 2.46 0.88 -2.24
CA PRO A 145 1.30 0.72 -1.37
C PRO A 145 0.74 2.08 -0.95
N MET A 146 -0.55 2.11 -0.65
CA MET A 146 -1.27 3.28 -0.14
C MET A 146 -1.67 3.02 1.31
N GLY A 147 -1.44 3.99 2.20
CA GLY A 147 -1.99 3.95 3.55
C GLY A 147 -3.51 4.06 3.51
N VAL A 148 -4.19 3.24 4.31
CA VAL A 148 -5.64 3.30 4.47
C VAL A 148 -5.93 3.64 5.93
N ASP A 149 -6.68 4.71 6.14
CA ASP A 149 -7.26 5.00 7.44
C ASP A 149 -8.46 4.07 7.64
N ILE A 150 -8.38 3.18 8.64
CA ILE A 150 -9.44 2.21 8.93
C ILE A 150 -10.65 2.85 9.62
N THR A 151 -10.50 4.08 10.10
CA THR A 151 -11.59 4.85 10.72
C THR A 151 -12.43 5.61 9.69
N ASP A 152 -11.92 5.77 8.47
CA ASP A 152 -12.62 6.40 7.36
C ASP A 152 -13.40 5.37 6.54
N ASN A 153 -14.68 5.69 6.30
CA ASN A 153 -15.58 4.86 5.50
C ASN A 153 -15.56 5.26 4.01
N ASP A 154 -14.89 6.35 3.62
CA ASP A 154 -14.78 6.74 2.22
C ASP A 154 -13.78 5.87 1.44
N MET A 155 -14.33 5.02 0.58
CA MET A 155 -13.55 4.12 -0.28
C MET A 155 -13.18 4.71 -1.65
N ALA A 156 -13.44 6.00 -1.91
CA ALA A 156 -13.17 6.62 -3.21
C ALA A 156 -11.68 6.52 -3.60
N ALA A 157 -10.76 6.83 -2.67
CA ALA A 157 -9.32 6.74 -2.90
C ALA A 157 -8.88 5.29 -3.14
N ALA A 158 -9.36 4.35 -2.32
CA ALA A 158 -9.08 2.92 -2.45
C ALA A 158 -9.56 2.34 -3.79
N LYS A 159 -10.79 2.66 -4.20
CA LYS A 159 -11.34 2.25 -5.51
C LYS A 159 -10.53 2.82 -6.65
N THR A 160 -10.19 4.11 -6.59
CA THR A 160 -9.35 4.77 -7.60
C THR A 160 -7.98 4.09 -7.73
N TYR A 161 -7.32 3.80 -6.61
CA TYR A 161 -6.03 3.10 -6.57
C TYR A 161 -6.11 1.69 -7.19
N LEU A 162 -7.19 0.97 -6.89
CA LEU A 162 -7.47 -0.36 -7.46
C LEU A 162 -7.88 -0.31 -8.94
N GLY A 163 -8.19 0.88 -9.48
CA GLY A 163 -8.70 1.06 -10.84
C GLY A 163 -10.17 0.67 -10.99
N LEU A 164 -10.94 0.71 -9.90
CA LEU A 164 -12.37 0.47 -9.85
C LEU A 164 -13.12 1.81 -10.04
N LYS A 165 -14.26 1.75 -10.73
CA LYS A 165 -15.13 2.91 -10.98
C LYS A 165 -16.22 3.03 -9.93
#